data_AF-A0A8U0TJ19-F1
#
_entry.id   AF-A0A8U0TJ19-F1
#
_cell.length_a   1.000
_cell.length_b   1.000
_cell.length_c   1.000
_cell.angle_alpha   90.00
_cell.angle_beta   90.00
_cell.angle_gamma   90.00
#
_symmetry.space_group_name_H-M   'P 1'
#
loop_
_entity.id
_entity.type
_entity.pdbx_description
1 polymer ?
#
loop_
_entity_poly.entity_id
_entity_poly.type
_entity_poly.pdbx_seq_one_letter_code
_entity_poly.pdbx_strand_id
1 'polypeptide(L)'
;MMGVPGHSGSTGTCGPAGPKGTKGLQGVAGPKGENGDVITPMMIPPPPGPVGAPGQPGLPGFTGGPGSNGFEGQKGRSGQLGSPGFPGPDGPPGVDGAPGDSGVQGERGALGLQGAPGPSGDAGSPGPTTTFNSGFLLVMHSQSDMVPSCPADMTQLWIGYSLLYLEGQEKAHTQDLGQAGSCMRLFSTMPFSYCNMGTCDYASRNDKSYWLSTTAAVPMMPVADQDIQQHISRCVVCEAPSPAVAVHSQDNGNSFCPPNWRSLWVGYSFLMHTGAGDEGGGQSLTSSGSCLRDFRAQPFVECQGPRGTCHYFANIYSFWLTRVGADGPLSPTSQGTLKEEWQQRLNVGRCNVCMKE
;
A
#
# COMPACT_ATOMS: atom_id res chain seq x y z
N MET A 1 3.28 18.80 -90.39
CA MET A 1 3.39 18.06 -89.13
C MET A 1 2.32 18.59 -88.19
N MET A 2 1.36 17.76 -87.77
CA MET A 2 0.36 18.13 -86.77
C MET A 2 0.94 17.84 -85.39
N GLY A 3 1.06 18.85 -84.54
CA GLY A 3 1.54 18.71 -83.17
C GLY A 3 0.63 17.80 -82.36
N VAL A 4 1.24 16.90 -81.59
CA VAL A 4 0.53 15.93 -80.72
C VAL A 4 -0.37 16.69 -79.73
N PRO A 5 -1.62 16.23 -79.48
CA PRO A 5 -2.49 16.84 -78.48
C PRO A 5 -1.81 16.93 -77.11
N GLY A 6 -1.93 18.09 -76.45
CA GLY A 6 -1.46 18.27 -75.08
C GLY A 6 -2.17 17.29 -74.13
N HIS A 7 -1.40 16.70 -73.22
CA HIS A 7 -1.90 15.73 -72.25
C HIS A 7 -2.97 16.33 -71.35
N SER A 8 -4.03 15.55 -71.08
CA SER A 8 -5.10 15.91 -70.15
C SER A 8 -4.53 16.26 -68.77
N GLY A 9 -5.00 17.35 -68.18
CA GLY A 9 -4.63 17.73 -66.82
C GLY A 9 -5.06 16.66 -65.80
N SER A 10 -4.26 16.47 -64.75
CA SER A 10 -4.53 15.46 -63.71
C SER A 10 -5.80 15.76 -62.93
N THR A 11 -6.59 14.72 -62.64
CA THR A 11 -7.78 14.78 -61.78
C THR A 11 -7.41 15.29 -60.37
N GLY A 12 -8.17 16.24 -59.83
CA GLY A 12 -7.95 16.79 -58.49
C GLY A 12 -8.09 15.73 -57.39
N THR A 13 -7.32 15.85 -56.32
CA THR A 13 -7.32 14.90 -55.20
C THR A 13 -8.47 15.16 -54.22
N CYS A 14 -8.96 14.09 -53.58
CA CYS A 14 -9.96 14.17 -52.51
C CYS A 14 -9.42 15.01 -51.33
N GLY A 15 -10.28 15.84 -50.73
CA GLY A 15 -9.93 16.61 -49.53
C GLY A 15 -9.66 15.69 -48.32
N PRO A 16 -8.89 16.17 -47.32
CA PRO A 16 -8.60 15.39 -46.11
C PRO A 16 -9.87 15.14 -45.28
N ALA A 17 -9.89 14.02 -44.56
CA ALA A 17 -10.99 13.67 -43.66
C ALA A 17 -11.14 14.72 -42.53
N GLY A 18 -12.39 15.00 -42.15
CA GLY A 18 -12.70 15.95 -41.07
C GLY A 18 -12.15 15.49 -39.71
N PRO A 19 -11.95 16.42 -38.75
CA PRO A 19 -11.43 16.10 -37.44
C PRO A 19 -12.39 15.19 -36.66
N LYS A 20 -11.83 14.25 -35.89
CA LYS A 20 -12.57 13.35 -35.01
C LYS A 20 -13.27 14.14 -33.89
N GLY A 21 -14.53 13.79 -33.60
CA GLY A 21 -15.31 14.44 -32.53
C GLY A 21 -14.68 14.29 -31.15
N THR A 22 -14.97 15.23 -30.25
CA THR A 22 -14.42 15.27 -28.88
C THR A 22 -15.12 14.26 -27.96
N LYS A 23 -14.40 13.79 -26.93
CA LYS A 23 -14.93 12.90 -25.90
C LYS A 23 -15.95 13.66 -25.04
N GLY A 24 -17.08 13.04 -24.71
CA GLY A 24 -18.13 13.63 -23.87
C GLY A 24 -17.64 14.02 -22.47
N LEU A 25 -18.34 14.97 -21.85
CA LEU A 25 -18.03 15.47 -20.50
C LEU A 25 -18.36 14.42 -19.44
N GLN A 26 -17.54 14.37 -18.38
CA GLN A 26 -17.77 13.49 -17.24
C GLN A 26 -19.03 13.91 -16.47
N GLY A 27 -19.87 12.93 -16.08
CA GLY A 27 -21.11 13.18 -15.33
C GLY A 27 -20.85 13.84 -13.98
N VAL A 28 -21.82 14.64 -13.52
CA VAL A 28 -21.73 15.39 -12.26
C VAL A 28 -21.88 14.43 -11.07
N ALA A 29 -21.10 14.64 -10.00
CA ALA A 29 -21.21 13.85 -8.77
C ALA A 29 -22.60 14.03 -8.14
N GLY A 30 -23.19 12.92 -7.64
CA GLY A 30 -24.51 12.93 -7.02
C GLY A 30 -24.54 13.79 -5.74
N PRO A 31 -25.72 14.30 -5.34
CA PRO A 31 -25.87 15.09 -4.12
C PRO A 31 -25.53 14.25 -2.88
N LYS A 32 -24.87 14.87 -1.91
CA LYS A 32 -24.59 14.27 -0.60
C LYS A 32 -25.92 14.05 0.14
N GLY A 33 -26.08 12.88 0.78
CA GLY A 33 -27.28 12.54 1.54
C GLY A 33 -27.57 13.50 2.69
N GLU A 34 -28.84 13.63 3.07
CA GLU A 34 -29.30 14.47 4.18
C GLU A 34 -28.79 13.97 5.53
N ASN A 35 -28.55 14.89 6.48
CA ASN A 35 -28.18 14.53 7.84
C ASN A 35 -29.41 13.97 8.59
N GLY A 36 -29.20 12.91 9.38
CA GLY A 36 -30.28 12.30 10.17
C GLY A 36 -30.77 13.21 11.31
N ASP A 37 -32.08 13.18 11.56
CA ASP A 37 -32.74 13.94 12.63
C ASP A 37 -32.44 13.36 14.02
N VAL A 38 -32.04 14.23 14.95
CA VAL A 38 -31.69 13.88 16.33
C VAL A 38 -32.95 13.87 17.20
N ILE A 39 -33.28 12.73 17.80
CA ILE A 39 -34.23 12.63 18.90
C ILE A 39 -33.51 12.04 20.14
N THR A 40 -33.93 12.49 21.31
CA THR A 40 -33.38 12.44 22.69
C THR A 40 -32.87 11.08 23.23
N PRO A 41 -32.11 11.06 24.37
CA PRO A 41 -30.98 10.16 24.56
C PRO A 41 -31.35 8.84 25.24
N MET A 42 -31.19 7.72 24.52
CA MET A 42 -30.91 6.40 25.12
C MET A 42 -30.08 5.51 24.16
N MET A 43 -28.81 5.30 24.55
CA MET A 43 -27.95 4.11 24.43
C MET A 43 -27.63 3.36 23.12
N ILE A 44 -27.88 3.86 21.89
CA ILE A 44 -27.30 3.25 20.66
C ILE A 44 -26.97 4.34 19.60
N PRO A 45 -25.75 4.39 19.01
CA PRO A 45 -25.49 5.25 17.84
C PRO A 45 -26.35 4.81 16.66
N PRO A 46 -27.05 5.72 15.94
CA PRO A 46 -27.84 5.33 14.78
C PRO A 46 -26.91 4.81 13.66
N PRO A 47 -27.37 3.83 12.85
CA PRO A 47 -26.60 3.33 11.72
C PRO A 47 -26.32 4.45 10.70
N PRO A 48 -25.18 4.40 9.98
CA PRO A 48 -24.88 5.34 8.91
C PRO A 48 -26.02 5.42 7.89
N GLY A 49 -26.34 6.64 7.43
CA GLY A 49 -27.35 6.86 6.39
C GLY A 49 -27.01 6.13 5.08
N PRO A 50 -28.01 5.84 4.23
CA PRO A 50 -27.81 5.14 2.98
C PRO A 50 -26.87 5.90 2.03
N VAL A 51 -26.04 5.16 1.29
CA VAL A 51 -25.15 5.71 0.25
C VAL A 51 -26.00 6.37 -0.85
N GLY A 52 -25.63 7.59 -1.24
CA GLY A 52 -26.32 8.35 -2.28
C GLY A 52 -26.33 7.64 -3.64
N ALA A 53 -27.36 7.90 -4.44
CA ALA A 53 -27.52 7.27 -5.75
C ALA A 53 -26.35 7.63 -6.71
N PRO A 54 -25.93 6.71 -7.61
CA PRO A 54 -24.92 6.98 -8.62
C PRO A 54 -25.27 8.19 -9.49
N GLY A 55 -24.27 8.99 -9.86
CA GLY A 55 -24.44 10.13 -10.78
C GLY A 55 -24.91 9.69 -12.16
N GLN A 56 -25.64 10.57 -12.87
CA GLN A 56 -26.17 10.26 -14.21
C GLN A 56 -25.04 10.13 -15.25
N PRO A 57 -25.19 9.28 -16.28
CA PRO A 57 -24.24 9.16 -17.38
C PRO A 57 -24.01 10.49 -18.10
N GLY A 58 -22.76 10.75 -18.52
CA GLY A 58 -22.42 11.95 -19.31
C GLY A 58 -23.08 11.92 -20.70
N LEU A 59 -23.33 13.11 -21.25
CA LEU A 59 -23.94 13.27 -22.58
C LEU A 59 -23.00 12.79 -23.71
N PRO A 60 -23.53 12.22 -24.82
CA PRO A 60 -22.73 11.86 -25.99
C PRO A 60 -21.97 13.05 -26.59
N GLY A 61 -20.76 12.81 -27.09
CA GLY A 61 -19.96 13.83 -27.79
C GLY A 61 -20.56 14.24 -29.13
N PHE A 62 -20.29 15.46 -29.59
CA PHE A 62 -20.79 15.99 -30.86
C PHE A 62 -20.08 15.35 -32.07
N THR A 63 -20.83 15.08 -33.14
CA THR A 63 -20.33 14.53 -34.41
C THR A 63 -19.42 15.55 -35.12
N GLY A 64 -18.27 15.11 -35.63
CA GLY A 64 -17.35 15.97 -36.38
C GLY A 64 -17.98 16.49 -37.68
N GLY A 65 -17.64 17.73 -38.06
CA GLY A 65 -18.17 18.37 -39.27
C GLY A 65 -17.64 17.77 -40.59
N PRO A 66 -18.30 18.03 -41.73
CA PRO A 66 -17.87 17.55 -43.05
C PRO A 66 -16.46 18.06 -43.43
N GLY A 67 -15.70 17.27 -44.18
CA GLY A 67 -14.40 17.68 -44.72
C GLY A 67 -14.55 18.79 -45.78
N SER A 68 -13.49 19.60 -45.97
CA SER A 68 -13.48 20.67 -46.97
C SER A 68 -13.35 20.16 -48.40
N ASN A 69 -13.93 20.87 -49.37
CA ASN A 69 -13.85 20.54 -50.80
C ASN A 69 -12.40 20.55 -51.31
N GLY A 70 -12.08 19.66 -52.25
CA GLY A 70 -10.75 19.57 -52.88
C GLY A 70 -10.46 20.74 -53.83
N PHE A 71 -9.18 20.99 -54.12
CA PHE A 71 -8.73 22.04 -55.03
C PHE A 71 -8.86 21.63 -56.51
N GLU A 72 -9.15 22.60 -57.39
CA GLU A 72 -9.34 22.39 -58.84
C GLU A 72 -7.99 22.19 -59.57
N GLY A 73 -7.95 21.29 -60.57
CA GLY A 73 -6.73 20.93 -61.30
C GLY A 73 -6.25 22.02 -62.28
N GLN A 74 -4.93 22.16 -62.45
CA GLN A 74 -4.34 23.16 -63.36
C GLN A 74 -4.51 22.80 -64.85
N LYS A 75 -4.75 23.82 -65.69
CA LYS A 75 -4.97 23.72 -67.14
C LYS A 75 -3.66 23.48 -67.91
N GLY A 76 -3.65 22.53 -68.85
CA GLY A 76 -2.47 22.15 -69.66
C GLY A 76 -2.03 23.22 -70.68
N ARG A 77 -0.73 23.24 -71.02
CA ARG A 77 -0.10 24.20 -71.96
C ARG A 77 -0.40 23.87 -73.44
N SER A 78 -0.59 24.90 -74.27
CA SER A 78 -0.91 24.78 -75.71
C SER A 78 0.30 24.49 -76.60
N GLY A 79 0.12 23.70 -77.67
CA GLY A 79 1.13 23.36 -78.68
C GLY A 79 1.21 24.33 -79.87
N GLN A 80 2.38 24.37 -80.55
CA GLN A 80 2.70 25.27 -81.68
C GLN A 80 2.23 24.75 -83.08
N LEU A 81 2.09 25.71 -84.01
CA LEU A 81 1.35 25.73 -85.29
C LEU A 81 2.06 25.11 -86.52
N GLY A 82 1.27 24.62 -87.49
CA GLY A 82 1.70 24.35 -88.89
C GLY A 82 0.64 24.75 -89.93
N SER A 83 1.10 25.20 -91.11
CA SER A 83 0.46 25.95 -92.23
C SER A 83 -0.38 25.12 -93.26
N PRO A 84 -1.10 25.74 -94.23
CA PRO A 84 -2.50 25.42 -94.62
C PRO A 84 -2.78 24.79 -96.02
N GLY A 85 -4.06 24.43 -96.28
CA GLY A 85 -4.72 24.34 -97.60
C GLY A 85 -6.17 23.80 -97.51
N PHE A 86 -7.21 24.64 -97.56
CA PHE A 86 -8.11 25.05 -98.70
C PHE A 86 -9.31 24.10 -98.96
N PRO A 87 -10.50 24.64 -99.35
CA PRO A 87 -11.75 24.43 -98.62
C PRO A 87 -12.88 23.77 -99.44
N GLY A 88 -13.89 23.26 -98.76
CA GLY A 88 -15.20 22.90 -99.32
C GLY A 88 -16.30 23.17 -98.28
N PRO A 89 -17.46 23.71 -98.69
CA PRO A 89 -18.33 24.54 -97.85
C PRO A 89 -19.23 23.77 -96.87
N ASP A 90 -19.48 24.40 -95.73
CA ASP A 90 -20.47 23.95 -94.75
C ASP A 90 -21.91 24.09 -95.29
N GLY A 91 -22.71 23.04 -95.11
CA GLY A 91 -24.17 23.11 -95.21
C GLY A 91 -24.75 23.63 -93.88
N PRO A 92 -25.79 24.49 -93.91
CA PRO A 92 -26.31 25.17 -92.72
C PRO A 92 -26.96 24.20 -91.72
N PRO A 93 -26.89 24.48 -90.40
CA PRO A 93 -27.37 23.59 -89.34
C PRO A 93 -28.88 23.38 -89.38
N GLY A 94 -29.31 22.12 -89.26
CA GLY A 94 -30.68 21.78 -88.91
C GLY A 94 -30.91 22.00 -87.40
N VAL A 95 -32.05 22.60 -87.08
CA VAL A 95 -32.54 22.90 -85.72
C VAL A 95 -32.46 21.71 -84.76
N ASP A 96 -31.86 21.93 -83.59
CA ASP A 96 -31.79 20.97 -82.49
C ASP A 96 -33.20 20.59 -82.00
N GLY A 97 -33.48 19.29 -81.96
CA GLY A 97 -34.70 18.73 -81.40
C GLY A 97 -34.76 18.92 -79.88
N ALA A 98 -35.98 19.01 -79.34
CA ALA A 98 -36.25 19.23 -77.92
C ALA A 98 -35.50 18.22 -77.02
N PRO A 99 -34.95 18.66 -75.87
CA PRO A 99 -34.26 17.78 -74.92
C PRO A 99 -35.14 16.59 -74.52
N GLY A 100 -34.59 15.38 -74.63
CA GLY A 100 -35.26 14.16 -74.16
C GLY A 100 -35.45 14.15 -72.66
N ASP A 101 -36.55 13.53 -72.21
CA ASP A 101 -36.92 13.43 -70.80
C ASP A 101 -35.80 12.84 -69.92
N SER A 102 -35.59 13.46 -68.77
CA SER A 102 -34.62 13.03 -67.76
C SER A 102 -34.85 11.58 -67.34
N GLY A 103 -33.81 10.75 -67.44
CA GLY A 103 -33.85 9.36 -67.02
C GLY A 103 -34.18 9.20 -65.53
N VAL A 104 -34.99 8.19 -65.22
CA VAL A 104 -35.36 7.79 -63.85
C VAL A 104 -34.10 7.46 -63.03
N GLN A 105 -34.02 8.05 -61.84
CA GLN A 105 -32.96 7.83 -60.86
C GLN A 105 -32.93 6.34 -60.45
N GLY A 106 -31.78 5.67 -60.63
CA GLY A 106 -31.60 4.28 -60.25
C GLY A 106 -31.81 4.05 -58.75
N GLU A 107 -32.44 2.93 -58.40
CA GLU A 107 -32.71 2.56 -57.01
C GLU A 107 -31.42 2.49 -56.18
N ARG A 108 -31.48 3.01 -54.96
CA ARG A 108 -30.37 2.96 -53.99
C ARG A 108 -30.07 1.50 -53.67
N GLY A 109 -28.85 1.04 -53.98
CA GLY A 109 -28.39 -0.31 -53.65
C GLY A 109 -28.59 -0.64 -52.16
N ALA A 110 -28.98 -1.89 -51.87
CA ALA A 110 -29.23 -2.36 -50.52
C ALA A 110 -28.00 -2.17 -49.62
N LEU A 111 -28.23 -1.79 -48.35
CA LEU A 111 -27.20 -1.68 -47.33
C LEU A 111 -26.49 -3.04 -47.19
N GLY A 112 -25.16 -3.08 -47.32
CA GLY A 112 -24.38 -4.29 -47.09
C GLY A 112 -24.62 -4.82 -45.67
N LEU A 113 -24.77 -6.14 -45.53
CA LEU A 113 -24.93 -6.79 -44.23
C LEU A 113 -23.71 -6.50 -43.33
N GLN A 114 -23.96 -6.14 -42.08
CA GLN A 114 -22.92 -5.94 -41.08
C GLN A 114 -22.10 -7.24 -40.92
N GLY A 115 -20.79 -7.16 -41.08
CA GLY A 115 -19.90 -8.32 -40.89
C GLY A 115 -20.05 -8.90 -39.49
N ALA A 116 -19.96 -10.23 -39.37
CA ALA A 116 -20.03 -10.91 -38.09
C ALA A 116 -18.95 -10.37 -37.12
N PRO A 117 -19.25 -10.29 -35.80
CA PRO A 117 -18.24 -9.95 -34.81
C PRO A 117 -17.00 -10.83 -34.97
N GLY A 118 -15.81 -10.23 -34.92
CA GLY A 118 -14.57 -11.00 -34.95
C GLY A 118 -14.51 -11.99 -33.78
N PRO A 119 -13.77 -13.11 -33.92
CA PRO A 119 -13.60 -14.05 -32.83
C PRO A 119 -13.00 -13.33 -31.61
N SER A 120 -13.43 -13.73 -30.41
CA SER A 120 -12.80 -13.28 -29.17
C SER A 120 -11.29 -13.52 -29.24
N GLY A 121 -10.50 -12.50 -28.90
CA GLY A 121 -9.05 -12.65 -28.83
C GLY A 121 -8.66 -13.73 -27.83
N ASP A 122 -7.59 -14.47 -28.13
CA ASP A 122 -7.07 -15.49 -27.24
C ASP A 122 -6.78 -14.89 -25.85
N ALA A 123 -7.05 -15.68 -24.81
CA ALA A 123 -6.71 -15.29 -23.45
C ALA A 123 -5.21 -14.96 -23.39
N GLY A 124 -4.87 -13.77 -22.87
CA GLY A 124 -3.49 -13.41 -22.63
C GLY A 124 -2.81 -14.49 -21.79
N SER A 125 -1.56 -14.82 -22.14
CA SER A 125 -0.73 -15.69 -21.32
C SER A 125 -0.74 -15.21 -19.86
N PRO A 126 -0.83 -16.11 -18.87
CA PRO A 126 -0.69 -15.73 -17.46
C PRO A 126 0.53 -14.82 -17.31
N GLY A 127 0.36 -13.69 -16.61
CA GLY A 127 1.47 -12.79 -16.34
C GLY A 127 2.63 -13.57 -15.71
N PRO A 128 3.90 -13.19 -15.97
CA PRO A 128 5.03 -13.85 -15.35
C PRO A 128 4.81 -13.87 -13.84
N THR A 129 4.98 -15.03 -13.20
CA THR A 129 4.98 -15.17 -11.75
C THR A 129 6.20 -14.46 -11.19
N THR A 130 6.21 -13.14 -11.21
CA THR A 130 7.04 -12.36 -10.30
C THR A 130 6.44 -12.58 -8.94
N THR A 131 7.18 -13.28 -8.06
CA THR A 131 6.94 -13.31 -6.62
C THR A 131 6.45 -11.94 -6.19
N PHE A 132 5.18 -11.84 -5.80
CA PHE A 132 4.70 -10.63 -5.13
C PHE A 132 5.58 -10.51 -3.89
N ASN A 133 6.49 -9.54 -3.88
CA ASN A 133 7.12 -9.09 -2.65
C ASN A 133 5.98 -8.61 -1.76
N SER A 134 5.52 -9.45 -0.85
CA SER A 134 4.25 -9.26 -0.17
C SER A 134 4.24 -8.02 0.74
N GLY A 135 5.35 -7.29 0.85
CA GLY A 135 5.44 -6.00 1.54
C GLY A 135 5.24 -6.09 3.05
N PHE A 136 4.90 -7.26 3.58
CA PHE A 136 4.75 -7.50 5.01
C PHE A 136 6.12 -7.74 5.63
N LEU A 137 6.31 -7.15 6.80
CA LEU A 137 7.51 -7.30 7.59
C LEU A 137 7.20 -8.15 8.81
N LEU A 138 8.01 -9.17 9.04
CA LEU A 138 8.04 -9.91 10.29
C LEU A 138 9.25 -9.46 11.09
N VAL A 139 9.03 -9.03 12.33
CA VAL A 139 10.10 -8.69 13.27
C VAL A 139 10.16 -9.74 14.35
N MET A 140 11.39 -10.19 14.63
CA MET A 140 11.65 -11.15 15.69
C MET A 140 12.77 -10.66 16.59
N HIS A 141 12.55 -10.77 17.89
CA HIS A 141 13.53 -10.47 18.93
C HIS A 141 13.99 -11.76 19.59
N SER A 142 15.29 -11.93 19.77
CA SER A 142 15.86 -13.18 20.29
C SER A 142 15.88 -13.28 21.81
N GLN A 143 15.76 -12.16 22.53
CA GLN A 143 16.03 -12.09 23.98
C GLN A 143 17.40 -12.68 24.36
N SER A 144 18.36 -12.61 23.42
CA SER A 144 19.76 -13.04 23.57
C SER A 144 20.68 -12.14 22.75
N ASP A 145 21.98 -12.27 23.00
CA ASP A 145 23.05 -11.61 22.25
C ASP A 145 23.27 -12.20 20.84
N MET A 146 22.61 -13.33 20.55
CA MET A 146 22.58 -13.98 19.24
C MET A 146 21.42 -13.48 18.39
N VAL A 147 21.68 -13.30 17.09
CA VAL A 147 20.69 -12.85 16.12
C VAL A 147 19.71 -14.01 15.82
N PRO A 148 18.39 -13.78 15.89
CA PRO A 148 17.41 -14.80 15.53
C PRO A 148 17.39 -15.00 14.00
N SER A 149 17.19 -16.23 13.54
CA SER A 149 17.09 -16.53 12.10
C SER A 149 15.65 -16.35 11.59
N CYS A 150 15.51 -15.83 10.36
CA CYS A 150 14.21 -15.78 9.68
C CYS A 150 13.66 -17.20 9.44
N PRO A 151 12.34 -17.42 9.56
CA PRO A 151 11.71 -18.68 9.19
C PRO A 151 11.96 -19.05 7.72
N ALA A 152 11.84 -20.35 7.39
CA ALA A 152 11.90 -20.82 6.01
C ALA A 152 10.87 -20.06 5.13
N ASP A 153 11.23 -19.81 3.88
CA ASP A 153 10.50 -19.02 2.88
C ASP A 153 10.51 -17.50 3.08
N MET A 154 11.23 -16.98 4.07
CA MET A 154 11.36 -15.54 4.31
C MET A 154 12.78 -15.04 4.04
N THR A 155 12.87 -13.86 3.42
CA THR A 155 14.15 -13.21 3.15
C THR A 155 14.54 -12.31 4.33
N GLN A 156 15.76 -12.47 4.85
CA GLN A 156 16.30 -11.53 5.83
C GLN A 156 16.60 -10.18 5.17
N LEU A 157 16.02 -9.10 5.70
CA LEU A 157 16.27 -7.74 5.22
C LEU A 157 17.42 -7.08 5.99
N TRP A 158 17.36 -7.08 7.34
CA TRP A 158 18.46 -6.64 8.18
C TRP A 158 18.39 -7.25 9.58
N ILE A 159 19.48 -7.09 10.31
CA ILE A 159 19.64 -7.48 11.71
C ILE A 159 19.93 -6.24 12.55
N GLY A 160 19.68 -6.31 13.85
CA GLY A 160 19.87 -5.16 14.72
C GLY A 160 19.81 -5.49 16.21
N TYR A 161 19.46 -4.47 16.97
CA TYR A 161 19.27 -4.44 18.40
C TYR A 161 17.82 -4.06 18.70
N SER A 162 17.26 -4.69 19.73
CA SER A 162 15.84 -4.61 20.09
C SER A 162 15.54 -3.33 20.88
N LEU A 163 15.19 -2.25 20.18
CA LEU A 163 14.73 -1.00 20.78
C LEU A 163 13.30 -1.15 21.31
N LEU A 164 13.08 -0.81 22.57
CA LEU A 164 11.75 -0.81 23.19
C LEU A 164 11.13 0.59 23.17
N TYR A 165 11.81 1.57 23.77
CA TYR A 165 11.36 2.95 23.75
C TYR A 165 12.49 3.94 24.06
N LEU A 166 12.24 5.21 23.74
CA LEU A 166 13.12 6.33 24.03
C LEU A 166 12.43 7.26 25.02
N GLU A 167 13.19 7.88 25.91
CA GLU A 167 12.69 8.85 26.87
C GLU A 167 13.47 10.15 26.70
N GLY A 168 12.80 11.18 26.20
CA GLY A 168 13.37 12.50 25.98
C GLY A 168 12.53 13.54 26.69
N GLN A 169 13.16 14.42 27.49
CA GLN A 169 12.44 15.38 28.34
C GLN A 169 11.39 14.72 29.25
N GLU A 170 11.74 13.58 29.86
CA GLU A 170 10.83 12.82 30.75
C GLU A 170 9.54 12.37 30.04
N LYS A 171 9.58 12.18 28.72
CA LYS A 171 8.46 11.68 27.93
C LYS A 171 8.87 10.47 27.12
N ALA A 172 8.14 9.37 27.28
CA ALA A 172 8.35 8.14 26.54
C ALA A 172 7.78 8.22 25.12
N HIS A 173 8.53 7.63 24.19
CA HIS A 173 8.08 7.31 22.85
C HIS A 173 8.43 5.87 22.52
N THR A 174 7.41 5.03 22.44
CA THR A 174 7.55 3.57 22.32
C THR A 174 7.55 3.08 20.89
N GLN A 175 8.32 2.04 20.62
CA GLN A 175 8.24 1.24 19.41
C GLN A 175 7.48 -0.06 19.69
N ASP A 176 6.59 -0.44 18.79
CA ASP A 176 5.95 -1.74 18.83
C ASP A 176 6.98 -2.81 18.41
N LEU A 177 7.20 -3.82 19.26
CA LEU A 177 8.16 -4.90 19.05
C LEU A 177 7.77 -5.82 17.86
N GLY A 178 6.55 -5.73 17.34
CA GLY A 178 6.19 -6.39 16.09
C GLY A 178 6.47 -5.56 14.85
N GLN A 179 6.88 -4.30 15.01
CA GLN A 179 7.15 -3.37 13.91
C GLN A 179 8.65 -3.15 13.71
N ALA A 180 9.04 -2.91 12.46
CA ALA A 180 10.44 -2.80 12.05
C ALA A 180 11.23 -1.68 12.76
N GLY A 181 10.54 -0.64 13.25
CA GLY A 181 11.15 0.44 14.04
C GLY A 181 11.77 0.01 15.36
N SER A 182 11.33 -1.13 15.92
CA SER A 182 11.93 -1.73 17.10
C SER A 182 13.26 -2.44 16.83
N CYS A 183 13.66 -2.62 15.57
CA CYS A 183 14.90 -3.32 15.20
C CYS A 183 15.95 -2.38 14.61
N MET A 184 16.68 -1.69 15.48
CA MET A 184 17.69 -0.70 15.11
C MET A 184 19.00 -1.36 14.70
N ARG A 185 19.55 -1.01 13.54
CA ARG A 185 20.80 -1.61 13.02
C ARG A 185 22.03 -1.34 13.88
N LEU A 186 22.05 -0.17 14.52
CA LEU A 186 23.14 0.28 15.37
C LEU A 186 22.62 0.50 16.78
N PHE A 187 23.40 0.03 17.75
CA PHE A 187 23.16 0.31 19.15
C PHE A 187 23.87 1.61 19.55
N SER A 188 23.20 2.39 20.39
CA SER A 188 23.78 3.50 21.13
C SER A 188 22.98 3.69 22.41
N THR A 189 23.64 4.03 23.52
CA THR A 189 22.95 4.43 24.75
C THR A 189 22.17 5.74 24.56
N MET A 190 22.55 6.55 23.56
CA MET A 190 21.85 7.75 23.12
C MET A 190 21.69 7.74 21.58
N PRO A 191 20.63 7.12 21.04
CA PRO A 191 20.43 6.98 19.60
C PRO A 191 19.73 8.19 18.95
N PHE A 192 19.47 9.27 19.69
CA PHE A 192 18.81 10.47 19.19
C PHE A 192 19.45 11.76 19.71
N SER A 193 19.19 12.86 19.02
CA SER A 193 19.48 14.23 19.43
C SER A 193 18.18 15.01 19.55
N TYR A 194 18.16 16.09 20.31
CA TYR A 194 17.05 17.02 20.32
C TYR A 194 17.49 18.38 19.78
N CYS A 195 16.56 19.10 19.15
CA CYS A 195 16.81 20.42 18.59
C CYS A 195 15.76 21.41 19.09
N ASN A 196 16.18 22.65 19.30
CA ASN A 196 15.30 23.80 19.46
C ASN A 196 15.40 24.69 18.20
N MET A 197 14.80 25.88 18.22
CA MET A 197 14.76 26.79 17.05
C MET A 197 16.14 27.26 16.55
N GLY A 198 17.22 27.12 17.32
CA GLY A 198 18.54 27.64 16.97
C GLY A 198 19.73 26.71 17.23
N THR A 199 19.57 25.64 18.01
CA THR A 199 20.64 24.69 18.34
C THR A 199 20.12 23.26 18.41
N CYS A 200 21.00 22.30 18.12
CA CYS A 200 20.77 20.88 18.36
C CYS A 200 21.82 20.39 19.35
N ASP A 201 21.39 19.63 20.34
CA ASP A 201 22.24 19.06 21.37
C ASP A 201 22.20 17.52 21.29
N TYR A 202 23.35 16.90 21.53
CA TYR A 202 23.50 15.46 21.55
C TYR A 202 24.07 15.01 22.89
N ALA A 203 23.38 14.09 23.57
CA ALA A 203 23.79 13.53 24.86
C ALA A 203 24.12 14.59 25.95
N SER A 204 23.61 15.82 25.83
CA SER A 204 23.86 16.93 26.77
C SER A 204 22.86 16.99 27.93
N ARG A 205 21.82 16.15 27.91
CA ARG A 205 20.74 16.10 28.93
C ARG A 205 20.56 14.67 29.45
N ASN A 206 19.88 14.52 30.59
CA ASN A 206 19.56 13.25 31.23
C ASN A 206 18.47 12.43 30.50
N ASP A 207 18.53 12.38 29.18
CA ASP A 207 17.65 11.53 28.37
C ASP A 207 18.13 10.07 28.39
N LYS A 208 17.22 9.14 28.07
CA LYS A 208 17.44 7.70 28.24
C LYS A 208 16.95 6.91 27.03
N SER A 209 17.50 5.71 26.88
CA SER A 209 17.00 4.72 25.92
C SER A 209 16.77 3.39 26.62
N TYR A 210 15.77 2.64 26.17
CA TYR A 210 15.39 1.36 26.75
C TYR A 210 15.36 0.29 25.68
N TRP A 211 15.98 -0.84 25.99
CA TRP A 211 16.23 -1.92 25.05
C TRP A 211 15.76 -3.24 25.64
N LEU A 212 15.17 -4.10 24.81
CA LEU A 212 14.84 -5.45 25.24
C LEU A 212 16.15 -6.16 25.64
N SER A 213 16.14 -6.85 26.77
CA SER A 213 17.34 -7.40 27.36
C SER A 213 17.50 -8.89 27.09
N THR A 214 18.72 -9.39 27.33
CA THR A 214 19.01 -10.82 27.24
C THR A 214 18.64 -11.58 28.52
N THR A 215 18.83 -12.90 28.50
CA THR A 215 18.73 -13.75 29.69
C THR A 215 19.95 -13.70 30.60
N ALA A 216 20.95 -12.83 30.35
CA ALA A 216 22.12 -12.67 31.20
C ALA A 216 21.73 -12.35 32.65
N ALA A 217 22.62 -12.69 33.59
CA ALA A 217 22.43 -12.36 35.00
C ALA A 217 22.44 -10.84 35.20
N VAL A 218 21.55 -10.32 36.04
CA VAL A 218 21.48 -8.88 36.32
C VAL A 218 22.78 -8.45 37.03
N PRO A 219 23.54 -7.49 36.47
CA PRO A 219 24.78 -7.03 37.08
C PRO A 219 24.49 -6.22 38.35
N MET A 220 25.41 -6.28 39.32
CA MET A 220 25.29 -5.52 40.58
C MET A 220 25.59 -4.02 40.42
N MET A 221 26.26 -3.64 39.33
CA MET A 221 26.65 -2.27 39.02
C MET A 221 26.31 -1.96 37.56
N PRO A 222 26.15 -0.67 37.19
CA PRO A 222 25.96 -0.27 35.79
C PRO A 222 27.07 -0.81 34.89
N VAL A 223 26.67 -1.40 33.76
CA VAL A 223 27.58 -1.91 32.73
C VAL A 223 27.89 -0.81 31.71
N ALA A 224 29.11 -0.79 31.20
CA ALA A 224 29.60 0.19 30.24
C ALA A 224 30.25 -0.50 29.03
N ASP A 225 30.44 0.26 27.96
CA ASP A 225 31.22 -0.15 26.79
C ASP A 225 30.80 -1.50 26.19
N GLN A 226 31.74 -2.44 26.07
CA GLN A 226 31.55 -3.72 25.40
C GLN A 226 30.72 -4.70 26.23
N ASP A 227 30.73 -4.56 27.56
CA ASP A 227 29.94 -5.40 28.47
C ASP A 227 28.44 -5.14 28.32
N ILE A 228 28.03 -4.01 27.75
CA ILE A 228 26.62 -3.74 27.43
C ILE A 228 26.09 -4.78 26.43
N GLN A 229 26.90 -5.23 25.48
CA GLN A 229 26.45 -6.08 24.37
C GLN A 229 25.82 -7.40 24.84
N GLN A 230 26.32 -7.98 25.94
CA GLN A 230 25.77 -9.22 26.50
C GLN A 230 24.37 -9.04 27.11
N HIS A 231 23.94 -7.80 27.35
CA HIS A 231 22.66 -7.45 27.96
C HIS A 231 21.62 -6.93 26.96
N ILE A 232 21.99 -6.64 25.71
CA ILE A 232 21.07 -6.12 24.69
C ILE A 232 20.60 -7.25 23.76
N SER A 233 19.29 -7.47 23.69
CA SER A 233 18.70 -8.42 22.76
C SER A 233 18.97 -8.02 21.32
N ARG A 234 19.22 -9.02 20.48
CA ARG A 234 19.26 -8.88 19.03
C ARG A 234 17.89 -9.07 18.39
N CYS A 235 17.76 -8.58 17.17
CA CYS A 235 16.56 -8.72 16.37
C CYS A 235 16.89 -8.94 14.89
N VAL A 236 15.90 -9.44 14.16
CA VAL A 236 15.92 -9.59 12.70
C VAL A 236 14.62 -9.07 12.12
N VAL A 237 14.71 -8.46 10.94
CA VAL A 237 13.54 -8.10 10.13
C VAL A 237 13.54 -8.95 8.86
N CYS A 238 12.44 -9.65 8.63
CA CYS A 238 12.25 -10.56 7.52
C CYS A 238 11.12 -10.05 6.62
N GLU A 239 11.27 -10.27 5.31
CA GLU A 239 10.18 -10.11 4.36
C GLU A 239 9.29 -11.36 4.41
N ALA A 240 8.02 -11.17 4.75
CA ALA A 240 7.06 -12.24 4.98
C ALA A 240 5.97 -12.25 3.90
N PRO A 241 5.43 -13.43 3.53
CA PRO A 241 4.44 -13.56 2.47
C PRO A 241 3.04 -13.02 2.85
N SER A 242 2.73 -12.96 4.14
CA SER A 242 1.44 -12.50 4.68
C SER A 242 1.66 -11.90 6.08
N PRO A 243 0.70 -11.14 6.65
CA PRO A 243 0.88 -10.52 7.96
C PRO A 243 0.85 -11.57 9.08
N ALA A 244 1.72 -11.40 10.07
CA ALA A 244 1.71 -12.19 11.30
C ALA A 244 0.86 -11.50 12.38
N VAL A 245 0.15 -12.30 13.17
CA VAL A 245 -0.74 -11.84 14.24
C VAL A 245 -0.50 -12.66 15.50
N ALA A 246 -0.49 -12.00 16.66
CA ALA A 246 -0.47 -12.68 17.95
C ALA A 246 -1.88 -13.07 18.41
N VAL A 247 -2.01 -14.29 18.92
CA VAL A 247 -3.23 -14.81 19.55
C VAL A 247 -2.91 -15.16 20.99
N HIS A 248 -3.72 -14.67 21.93
CA HIS A 248 -3.53 -14.85 23.37
C HIS A 248 -4.60 -15.79 23.93
N SER A 249 -4.21 -16.78 24.74
CA SER A 249 -5.16 -17.78 25.26
C SER A 249 -5.97 -17.26 26.46
N GLN A 250 -5.31 -16.52 27.35
CA GLN A 250 -5.85 -16.07 28.65
C GLN A 250 -6.43 -17.19 29.54
N ASP A 251 -6.19 -18.45 29.22
CA ASP A 251 -6.65 -19.63 29.94
C ASP A 251 -5.49 -20.58 30.29
N ASN A 252 -5.81 -21.74 30.87
CA ASN A 252 -4.82 -22.79 31.18
C ASN A 252 -4.40 -23.62 29.95
N GLY A 253 -4.94 -23.31 28.76
CA GLY A 253 -4.67 -24.00 27.50
C GLY A 253 -3.49 -23.39 26.74
N ASN A 254 -2.99 -24.16 25.76
CA ASN A 254 -2.07 -23.62 24.76
C ASN A 254 -2.86 -22.77 23.75
N SER A 255 -2.31 -21.62 23.36
CA SER A 255 -2.85 -20.81 22.26
C SER A 255 -2.58 -21.52 20.91
N PHE A 256 -3.65 -21.89 20.21
CA PHE A 256 -3.58 -22.47 18.86
C PHE A 256 -3.79 -21.41 17.78
N CYS A 257 -3.17 -21.61 16.63
CA CYS A 257 -3.41 -20.75 15.47
C CYS A 257 -4.79 -21.03 14.86
N PRO A 258 -5.41 -20.03 14.20
CA PRO A 258 -6.64 -20.23 13.45
C PRO A 258 -6.48 -21.29 12.33
N PRO A 259 -7.57 -21.92 11.86
CA PRO A 259 -7.50 -22.85 10.74
C PRO A 259 -6.87 -22.21 9.49
N ASN A 260 -5.98 -22.93 8.81
CA ASN A 260 -5.17 -22.46 7.65
C ASN A 260 -4.13 -21.37 7.98
N TRP A 261 -3.67 -21.31 9.22
CA TRP A 261 -2.56 -20.47 9.63
C TRP A 261 -1.44 -21.33 10.20
N ARG A 262 -0.20 -21.02 9.86
CA ARG A 262 0.98 -21.66 10.45
C ARG A 262 1.44 -20.92 11.69
N SER A 263 1.89 -21.69 12.69
CA SER A 263 2.54 -21.14 13.89
C SER A 263 3.98 -20.76 13.57
N LEU A 264 4.38 -19.54 13.95
CA LEU A 264 5.75 -19.07 13.83
C LEU A 264 6.52 -19.28 15.14
N TRP A 265 5.93 -18.91 16.29
CA TRP A 265 6.44 -19.23 17.62
C TRP A 265 5.36 -19.12 18.69
N VAL A 266 5.63 -19.73 19.83
CA VAL A 266 4.82 -19.60 21.06
C VAL A 266 5.60 -18.81 22.11
N GLY A 267 4.89 -18.16 23.01
CA GLY A 267 5.49 -17.30 24.01
C GLY A 267 4.57 -16.97 25.18
N TYR A 268 4.83 -15.82 25.77
CA TYR A 268 4.11 -15.22 26.90
C TYR A 268 3.55 -13.86 26.49
N SER A 269 2.35 -13.57 27.00
CA SER A 269 1.55 -12.39 26.65
C SER A 269 2.07 -11.12 27.33
N PHE A 270 2.98 -10.40 26.67
CA PHE A 270 3.53 -9.13 27.12
C PHE A 270 2.59 -7.98 26.74
N LEU A 271 2.17 -7.19 27.73
CA LEU A 271 1.17 -6.14 27.54
C LEU A 271 1.80 -4.75 27.55
N MET A 272 2.47 -4.38 28.64
CA MET A 272 2.99 -3.03 28.83
C MET A 272 4.20 -3.01 29.77
N HIS A 273 4.85 -1.86 29.88
CA HIS A 273 6.02 -1.63 30.69
C HIS A 273 6.09 -0.19 31.18
N THR A 274 6.75 0.01 32.32
CA THR A 274 7.07 1.33 32.88
C THR A 274 8.51 1.35 33.37
N GLY A 275 9.17 2.51 33.25
CA GLY A 275 10.56 2.71 33.65
C GLY A 275 10.72 3.86 34.65
N ALA A 276 11.59 4.82 34.34
CA ALA A 276 11.78 5.99 35.18
C ALA A 276 10.50 6.84 35.28
N GLY A 277 10.14 7.25 36.50
CA GLY A 277 8.87 7.93 36.77
C GLY A 277 7.68 6.99 36.58
N ASP A 278 6.66 7.45 35.88
CA ASP A 278 5.49 6.70 35.40
C ASP A 278 5.47 6.55 33.87
N GLU A 279 6.59 6.88 33.22
CA GLU A 279 6.75 6.79 31.78
C GLU A 279 6.96 5.35 31.29
N GLY A 280 6.58 5.11 30.04
CA GLY A 280 6.70 3.81 29.39
C GLY A 280 5.70 3.67 28.24
N GLY A 281 5.19 2.47 28.04
CA GLY A 281 4.13 2.22 27.08
C GLY A 281 3.82 0.74 26.94
N GLY A 282 3.32 0.33 25.78
CA GLY A 282 2.82 -1.04 25.62
C GLY A 282 2.82 -1.54 24.20
N GLN A 283 2.34 -2.77 24.06
CA GLN A 283 2.26 -3.50 22.81
C GLN A 283 0.81 -3.61 22.38
N SER A 284 0.57 -3.58 21.07
CA SER A 284 -0.72 -4.02 20.54
C SER A 284 -0.85 -5.52 20.74
N LEU A 285 -1.96 -5.98 21.33
CA LEU A 285 -2.21 -7.42 21.54
C LEU A 285 -2.38 -8.23 20.25
N THR A 286 -2.57 -7.57 19.10
CA THR A 286 -2.57 -8.24 17.79
C THR A 286 -1.20 -8.28 17.15
N SER A 287 -0.26 -7.45 17.62
CA SER A 287 1.10 -7.39 17.12
C SER A 287 1.93 -8.58 17.58
N SER A 288 2.86 -9.07 16.76
CA SER A 288 3.81 -10.09 17.20
C SER A 288 4.65 -9.65 18.40
N GLY A 289 4.79 -8.34 18.63
CA GLY A 289 5.49 -7.73 19.76
C GLY A 289 4.88 -8.01 21.13
N SER A 290 3.57 -8.31 21.21
CA SER A 290 2.92 -8.71 22.46
C SER A 290 3.23 -10.16 22.87
N CYS A 291 3.95 -10.92 22.04
CA CYS A 291 4.22 -12.33 22.26
C CYS A 291 5.72 -12.63 22.37
N LEU A 292 6.30 -12.36 23.55
CA LEU A 292 7.70 -12.61 23.84
C LEU A 292 7.95 -14.11 24.05
N ARG A 293 9.04 -14.64 23.49
CA ARG A 293 9.36 -16.09 23.56
C ARG A 293 9.65 -16.53 24.99
N ASP A 294 10.36 -15.70 25.73
CA ASP A 294 10.80 -15.98 27.09
C ASP A 294 10.18 -14.99 28.09
N PHE A 295 9.61 -15.54 29.16
CA PHE A 295 9.16 -14.75 30.29
C PHE A 295 10.34 -14.27 31.14
N ARG A 296 10.34 -12.98 31.48
CA ARG A 296 11.27 -12.34 32.41
C ARG A 296 10.53 -11.26 33.20
N ALA A 297 10.73 -11.22 34.51
CA ALA A 297 10.15 -10.16 35.34
C ALA A 297 10.64 -8.74 34.93
N GLN A 298 11.89 -8.65 34.47
CA GLN A 298 12.48 -7.44 33.89
C GLN A 298 13.03 -7.75 32.50
N PRO A 299 12.20 -7.66 31.43
CA PRO A 299 12.58 -8.06 30.08
C PRO A 299 13.36 -6.98 29.31
N PHE A 300 13.69 -5.85 29.93
CA PHE A 300 14.39 -4.74 29.28
C PHE A 300 15.36 -4.04 30.25
N VAL A 301 16.29 -3.28 29.69
CA VAL A 301 17.36 -2.56 30.41
C VAL A 301 17.28 -1.07 30.10
N GLU A 302 17.56 -0.23 31.09
CA GLU A 302 17.66 1.22 30.94
C GLU A 302 19.11 1.60 30.61
N CYS A 303 19.30 2.43 29.59
CA CYS A 303 20.59 2.99 29.21
C CYS A 303 20.58 4.51 29.37
N GLN A 304 21.54 5.02 30.15
CA GLN A 304 21.75 6.44 30.38
C GLN A 304 22.66 7.00 29.31
N GLY A 305 22.12 7.89 28.48
CA GLY A 305 22.82 8.39 27.30
C GLY A 305 24.14 9.10 27.61
N PRO A 306 24.16 10.17 28.44
CA PRO A 306 25.39 10.93 28.71
C PRO A 306 26.49 10.13 29.42
N ARG A 307 26.10 9.08 30.16
CA ARG A 307 27.03 8.26 30.93
C ARG A 307 27.55 7.06 30.13
N GLY A 308 26.89 6.68 29.04
CA GLY A 308 27.27 5.50 28.28
C GLY A 308 27.09 4.19 29.07
N THR A 309 26.19 4.17 30.07
CA THR A 309 26.00 3.01 30.96
C THR A 309 24.58 2.48 30.89
N CYS A 310 24.41 1.17 31.04
CA CYS A 310 23.10 0.53 31.15
C CYS A 310 22.95 -0.22 32.49
N HIS A 311 21.74 -0.26 33.04
CA HIS A 311 21.46 -0.91 34.31
C HIS A 311 19.99 -1.32 34.45
N TYR A 312 19.72 -2.23 35.39
CA TYR A 312 18.38 -2.70 35.74
C TYR A 312 17.97 -2.08 37.06
N PHE A 313 16.97 -1.19 37.04
CA PHE A 313 16.50 -0.51 38.24
C PHE A 313 15.26 -1.18 38.82
N ALA A 314 15.06 -1.03 40.13
CA ALA A 314 13.95 -1.67 40.85
C ALA A 314 12.57 -1.10 40.49
N ASN A 315 12.51 0.12 39.95
CA ASN A 315 11.29 0.78 39.49
C ASN A 315 10.87 0.36 38.07
N ILE A 316 11.64 -0.52 37.41
CA ILE A 316 11.29 -1.08 36.11
C ILE A 316 10.25 -2.19 36.32
N TYR A 317 9.06 -1.99 35.77
CA TYR A 317 7.97 -2.96 35.81
C TYR A 317 7.61 -3.46 34.41
N SER A 318 7.27 -4.74 34.34
CA SER A 318 6.67 -5.37 33.17
C SER A 318 5.29 -5.92 33.52
N PHE A 319 4.35 -5.77 32.59
CA PHE A 319 2.97 -6.16 32.78
C PHE A 319 2.60 -7.19 31.71
N TRP A 320 1.93 -8.25 32.17
CA TRP A 320 1.63 -9.43 31.36
C TRP A 320 0.15 -9.75 31.49
N LEU A 321 -0.47 -10.29 30.44
CA LEU A 321 -1.83 -10.83 30.57
C LEU A 321 -1.80 -12.01 31.54
N THR A 322 -2.77 -12.07 32.44
CA THR A 322 -2.93 -13.17 33.39
C THR A 322 -3.74 -14.30 32.77
N ARG A 323 -3.62 -15.50 33.36
CA ARG A 323 -4.57 -16.58 33.12
C ARG A 323 -5.82 -16.35 33.96
N VAL A 324 -6.98 -16.45 33.32
CA VAL A 324 -8.27 -16.49 33.99
C VAL A 324 -8.63 -17.97 34.16
N GLY A 325 -8.89 -18.38 35.40
CA GLY A 325 -9.30 -19.76 35.69
C GLY A 325 -10.63 -20.13 35.04
N ALA A 326 -10.92 -21.43 34.95
CA ALA A 326 -12.14 -21.96 34.35
C ALA A 326 -13.45 -21.50 35.03
N ASP A 327 -13.37 -20.92 36.23
CA ASP A 327 -14.51 -20.48 37.04
C ASP A 327 -15.06 -19.08 36.64
N GLY A 328 -14.56 -18.49 35.56
CA GLY A 328 -15.06 -17.24 34.99
C GLY A 328 -14.53 -15.97 35.67
N PRO A 329 -14.85 -14.78 35.11
CA PRO A 329 -14.40 -13.51 35.65
C PRO A 329 -15.29 -13.15 36.85
N LEU A 330 -14.68 -13.10 38.05
CA LEU A 330 -15.16 -12.53 39.33
C LEU A 330 -15.01 -13.53 40.48
N SER A 331 -13.78 -13.71 40.96
CA SER A 331 -13.57 -13.94 42.39
C SER A 331 -12.57 -12.89 42.88
N PRO A 332 -12.95 -11.95 43.77
CA PRO A 332 -12.08 -10.87 44.24
C PRO A 332 -10.96 -11.34 45.19
N THR A 333 -10.61 -12.63 45.19
CA THR A 333 -10.01 -13.31 46.34
C THR A 333 -8.69 -14.05 46.09
N SER A 334 -7.94 -13.74 45.03
CA SER A 334 -6.54 -14.18 44.93
C SER A 334 -5.57 -13.02 44.76
N GLN A 335 -5.75 -11.95 45.54
CA GLN A 335 -4.62 -11.05 45.79
C GLN A 335 -3.49 -11.87 46.41
N GLY A 336 -2.41 -12.07 45.66
CA GLY A 336 -1.27 -12.87 46.08
C GLY A 336 0.02 -12.38 45.45
N THR A 337 1.08 -12.31 46.24
CA THR A 337 2.42 -11.97 45.75
C THR A 337 3.12 -13.24 45.27
N LEU A 338 3.37 -13.34 43.97
CA LEU A 338 4.10 -14.45 43.35
C LEU A 338 5.61 -14.19 43.47
N LYS A 339 6.26 -14.85 44.43
CA LYS A 339 7.71 -14.68 44.68
C LYS A 339 8.57 -15.61 43.83
N GLU A 340 8.11 -16.83 43.61
CA GLU A 340 8.86 -17.86 42.89
C GLU A 340 8.70 -17.73 41.37
N GLU A 341 9.79 -17.87 40.63
CA GLU A 341 9.79 -17.72 39.16
C GLU A 341 8.84 -18.71 38.47
N TRP A 342 8.78 -19.95 38.95
CA TRP A 342 7.88 -20.96 38.40
C TRP A 342 6.41 -20.58 38.58
N GLN A 343 6.05 -19.96 39.71
CA GLN A 343 4.69 -19.48 39.97
C GLN A 343 4.34 -18.32 39.05
N GLN A 344 5.29 -17.40 38.83
CA GLN A 344 5.11 -16.30 37.89
C GLN A 344 4.84 -16.83 36.48
N ARG A 345 5.66 -17.76 35.97
CA ARG A 345 5.50 -18.37 34.64
C ARG A 345 4.17 -19.09 34.46
N LEU A 346 3.66 -19.73 35.51
CA LEU A 346 2.37 -20.44 35.46
C LEU A 346 1.16 -19.50 35.46
N ASN A 347 1.26 -18.31 36.05
CA ASN A 347 0.15 -17.36 36.12
C ASN A 347 0.12 -16.37 34.94
N VAL A 348 1.17 -16.32 34.14
CA VAL A 348 1.23 -15.52 32.91
C VAL A 348 0.56 -16.24 31.74
N GLY A 349 -0.26 -15.50 31.01
CA GLY A 349 -0.97 -15.94 29.82
C GLY A 349 -0.02 -16.32 28.69
N ARG A 350 -0.43 -17.31 27.90
CA ARG A 350 0.33 -17.79 26.75
C ARG A 350 -0.17 -17.14 25.46
N CYS A 351 0.73 -17.10 24.48
CA CYS A 351 0.43 -16.58 23.16
C CYS A 351 1.10 -17.40 22.07
N ASN A 352 0.57 -17.28 20.85
CA ASN A 352 1.09 -17.89 19.64
C ASN A 352 1.06 -16.85 18.53
N VAL A 353 2.18 -16.67 17.85
CA VAL A 353 2.25 -15.81 16.67
C VAL A 353 2.01 -16.67 15.45
N CYS A 354 0.98 -16.31 14.71
CA CYS A 354 0.45 -17.07 13.60
C CYS A 354 0.52 -16.25 12.32
N MET A 355 0.72 -16.92 11.20
CA MET A 355 0.72 -16.29 9.89
C MET A 355 -0.11 -17.12 8.92
N LYS A 356 -0.90 -16.45 8.07
CA LYS A 356 -1.76 -17.12 7.11
C LYS A 356 -0.91 -17.77 6.01
N GLU A 357 -1.20 -19.03 5.68
CA GLU A 357 -0.59 -19.74 4.55
C GLU A 357 -1.19 -19.32 3.21
#